data_AF-A0A327LC24-F1
#
_entry.id   AF-A0A327LC24-F1
#
_cell.length_a   1.000
_cell.length_b   1.000
_cell.length_c   1.000
_cell.angle_alpha   90.00
_cell.angle_beta   90.00
_cell.angle_gamma   90.00
#
_symmetry.space_group_name_H-M   'P 1'
#
loop_
_entity.id
_entity.type
_entity.pdbx_description
1 polymer ?
#
loop_
_entity_poly.entity_id
_entity_poly.type
_entity_poly.pdbx_seq_one_letter_code
_entity_poly.pdbx_strand_id
1 'polypeptide(L)'
;MAFGMRRSDLQAMAQAKLDDATILLAHGRFSNAYYLAGYAVELGLKACIAAQVNAETIPDKEFIKKIYSHVFPELIGLAGLAAEFKRRKDENPAFAANWAIVSEWSPDVRYEQRDPMSAQLMLQAIIEPERGVLPWIKTFW
;
A
#
# COMPACT_ATOMS: atom_id res chain seq x y z
N MET A 1 10.84 11.74 0.64
CA MET A 1 11.12 10.81 1.75
C MET A 1 10.32 11.24 2.96
N ALA A 2 9.75 10.27 3.64
CA ALA A 2 9.03 10.41 4.90
C ALA A 2 10.02 10.47 6.07
N PHE A 3 10.33 11.65 6.61
CA PHE A 3 11.17 11.77 7.80
C PHE A 3 10.31 12.01 9.04
N GLY A 4 10.49 11.21 10.10
CA GLY A 4 9.89 11.42 11.42
C GLY A 4 8.37 11.23 11.52
N MET A 5 7.74 10.58 10.54
CA MET A 5 6.29 10.39 10.55
C MET A 5 5.87 9.32 11.55
N ARG A 6 4.87 9.63 12.39
CA ARG A 6 4.32 8.65 13.32
C ARG A 6 3.40 7.68 12.57
N ARG A 7 3.13 6.53 13.18
CA ARG A 7 2.14 5.55 12.69
C ARG A 7 0.79 6.20 12.35
N SER A 8 0.28 7.08 13.23
CA SER A 8 -0.98 7.81 12.99
C SER A 8 -0.93 8.71 11.76
N ASP A 9 0.23 9.34 11.51
CA ASP A 9 0.40 10.24 10.37
C ASP A 9 0.40 9.42 9.07
N LEU A 10 1.08 8.26 9.06
CA LEU A 10 1.07 7.29 7.95
C LEU A 10 -0.34 6.79 7.62
N GLN A 11 -1.13 6.40 8.63
CA GLN A 11 -2.52 5.97 8.46
C GLN A 11 -3.39 7.09 7.85
N ALA A 12 -3.27 8.31 8.38
CA ALA A 12 -4.02 9.47 7.89
C ALA A 12 -3.66 9.81 6.44
N MET A 13 -2.36 9.78 6.09
CA MET A 13 -1.93 10.02 4.71
C MET A 13 -2.34 8.89 3.78
N ALA A 14 -2.32 7.63 4.22
CA ALA A 14 -2.81 6.51 3.42
C ALA A 14 -4.28 6.70 3.06
N GLN A 15 -5.11 7.11 4.02
CA GLN A 15 -6.51 7.44 3.78
C GLN A 15 -6.66 8.64 2.83
N ALA A 16 -5.93 9.73 3.08
CA ALA A 16 -5.98 10.91 2.22
C ALA A 16 -5.59 10.59 0.76
N LYS A 17 -4.59 9.73 0.55
CA LYS A 17 -4.16 9.29 -0.79
C LYS A 17 -5.22 8.46 -1.49
N LEU A 18 -5.96 7.64 -0.75
CA LEU A 18 -7.09 6.89 -1.28
C LEU A 18 -8.26 7.80 -1.67
N ASP A 19 -8.59 8.76 -0.82
CA ASP A 19 -9.66 9.72 -1.07
C ASP A 19 -9.34 10.58 -2.30
N ASP A 20 -8.10 11.09 -2.38
CA ASP A 20 -7.58 11.82 -3.55
C ASP A 20 -7.67 10.97 -4.82
N ALA A 21 -7.22 9.71 -4.76
CA ALA A 21 -7.24 8.80 -5.90
C ALA A 21 -8.67 8.53 -6.41
N THR A 22 -9.63 8.43 -5.48
CA THR A 22 -11.05 8.23 -5.79
C THR A 22 -11.64 9.46 -6.51
N ILE A 23 -11.35 10.66 -6.00
CA ILE A 23 -11.78 11.92 -6.63
C ILE A 23 -11.16 12.04 -8.03
N LEU A 24 -9.86 11.79 -8.16
CA LEU A 24 -9.16 11.88 -9.43
C LEU A 24 -9.72 10.90 -10.48
N LEU A 25 -10.04 9.68 -10.08
CA LEU A 25 -10.66 8.69 -10.97
C LEU A 25 -12.02 9.20 -11.48
N ALA A 26 -12.87 9.70 -10.58
CA ALA A 26 -14.19 10.25 -10.93
C ALA A 26 -14.12 11.46 -11.88
N HIS A 27 -13.02 12.21 -11.84
CA HIS A 27 -12.78 13.38 -12.69
C HIS A 27 -11.86 13.11 -13.90
N GLY A 28 -11.64 11.84 -14.26
CA GLY A 28 -10.90 11.48 -15.48
C GLY A 28 -9.38 11.67 -15.40
N ARG A 29 -8.82 11.81 -14.20
CA ARG A 29 -7.38 11.97 -13.96
C ARG A 29 -6.71 10.63 -13.65
N PHE A 30 -6.79 9.70 -14.61
CA PHE A 30 -6.48 8.28 -14.44
C PHE A 30 -5.03 7.98 -14.00
N SER A 31 -4.02 8.54 -14.66
CA SER A 31 -2.60 8.33 -14.30
C SER A 31 -2.33 8.75 -12.86
N ASN A 32 -2.87 9.90 -12.41
CA ASN A 32 -2.69 10.38 -11.05
C ASN A 32 -3.51 9.58 -10.04
N ALA A 33 -4.72 9.13 -10.41
CA ALA A 33 -5.52 8.25 -9.58
C ALA A 33 -4.77 6.94 -9.28
N TYR A 34 -4.25 6.28 -10.32
CA TYR A 34 -3.43 5.06 -10.21
C TYR A 34 -2.18 5.31 -9.34
N TYR A 35 -1.49 6.43 -9.58
CA TYR A 35 -0.28 6.79 -8.84
C TYR A 35 -0.55 6.97 -7.34
N LEU A 36 -1.57 7.75 -6.96
CA LEU A 36 -1.90 7.98 -5.57
C LEU A 36 -2.50 6.75 -4.88
N ALA A 37 -3.24 5.91 -5.62
CA ALA A 37 -3.79 4.67 -5.09
C ALA A 37 -2.69 3.74 -4.57
N GLY A 38 -1.60 3.55 -5.33
CA GLY A 38 -0.48 2.73 -4.85
C GLY A 38 0.22 3.32 -3.62
N TYR A 39 0.31 4.64 -3.49
CA TYR A 39 0.83 5.24 -2.26
C TYR A 39 -0.05 5.00 -1.04
N ALA A 40 -1.37 4.88 -1.20
CA ALA A 40 -2.24 4.52 -0.09
C ALA A 40 -1.84 3.14 0.49
N VAL A 41 -1.51 2.19 -0.38
CA VAL A 41 -1.02 0.85 0.01
C VAL A 41 0.37 0.94 0.64
N GLU A 42 1.31 1.66 0.03
CA GLU A 42 2.67 1.81 0.57
C GLU A 42 2.66 2.40 1.97
N LEU A 43 1.95 3.52 2.16
CA LEU A 43 1.85 4.20 3.45
C LEU A 43 1.20 3.31 4.49
N GLY A 44 0.24 2.48 4.08
CA GLY A 44 -0.39 1.54 4.98
C GLY A 44 0.55 0.43 5.45
N LEU A 45 1.32 -0.16 4.53
CA LEU A 45 2.37 -1.12 4.91
C LEU A 45 3.42 -0.47 5.82
N LYS A 46 3.80 0.78 5.54
CA LYS A 46 4.73 1.53 6.39
C LYS A 46 4.15 1.84 7.77
N ALA A 47 2.83 2.01 7.91
CA ALA A 47 2.18 2.12 9.22
C ALA A 47 2.29 0.81 10.02
N CYS A 48 2.11 -0.36 9.38
CA CYS A 48 2.35 -1.67 10.01
C CYS A 48 3.81 -1.83 10.44
N ILE A 49 4.76 -1.40 9.61
CA ILE A 49 6.19 -1.43 9.94
C ILE A 49 6.48 -0.54 11.16
N ALA A 50 5.93 0.69 11.18
CA ALA A 50 6.12 1.61 12.29
C ALA A 50 5.60 1.05 13.63
N ALA A 51 4.58 0.20 13.62
CA ALA A 51 4.06 -0.46 14.82
C ALA A 51 5.05 -1.46 15.46
N GLN A 52 6.02 -1.96 14.69
CA GLN A 52 7.03 -2.91 15.18
C GLN A 52 8.29 -2.24 15.73
N VAL A 53 8.48 -0.94 15.44
CA VAL A 53 9.66 -0.21 15.90
C VAL A 53 9.47 0.23 17.34
N ASN A 54 10.31 -0.28 18.24
CA ASN A 54 10.32 0.12 19.64
C ASN A 54 11.23 1.35 19.83
N ALA A 55 10.74 2.37 20.55
CA ALA A 55 11.48 3.61 20.82
C ALA A 55 12.77 3.40 21.63
N GLU A 56 12.81 2.37 22.48
CA GLU A 56 13.92 2.05 23.39
C GLU A 56 14.85 0.97 22.85
N THR A 57 14.75 0.64 21.55
CA THR A 57 15.58 -0.38 20.92
C THR A 57 16.14 0.16 19.61
N ILE A 58 17.44 0.03 19.42
CA ILE A 58 18.07 0.38 18.15
C ILE A 58 17.75 -0.75 17.15
N PRO A 59 16.98 -0.47 16.08
CA PRO A 59 16.64 -1.48 15.08
C PRO A 59 17.84 -1.81 14.20
N ASP A 60 17.76 -2.94 13.51
CA ASP A 60 18.76 -3.33 12.51
C ASP A 60 18.91 -2.25 11.41
N LYS A 61 20.15 -2.03 10.99
CA LYS A 61 20.49 -0.99 10.02
C LYS A 61 19.88 -1.27 8.64
N GLU A 62 19.91 -2.52 8.20
CA GLU A 62 19.35 -2.91 6.91
C GLU A 62 17.82 -2.88 6.94
N PHE A 63 17.20 -3.28 8.06
CA PHE A 63 15.77 -3.07 8.29
C PHE A 63 15.38 -1.60 8.03
N ILE A 64 16.04 -0.64 8.69
CA ILE A 64 15.75 0.79 8.53
C ILE A 64 15.91 1.26 7.08
N LYS A 65 16.98 0.85 6.39
CA LYS A 65 17.19 1.22 4.98
C LYS A 65 16.06 0.70 4.09
N LYS A 66 15.63 -0.53 4.31
CA LYS A 66 14.60 -1.19 3.47
C LYS A 66 13.20 -0.62 3.67
N ILE A 67 12.90 0.04 4.79
CA ILE A 67 11.64 0.79 4.96
C ILE A 67 11.48 1.87 3.88
N TYR A 68 12.59 2.43 3.40
CA TYR A 68 12.56 3.45 2.36
C TYR A 68 12.41 2.87 0.95
N SER A 69 12.35 1.55 0.80
CA SER A 69 11.95 0.95 -0.46
C SER A 69 10.48 1.24 -0.74
N HIS A 70 10.14 1.13 -2.02
CA HIS A 70 8.79 1.31 -2.54
C HIS A 70 8.24 -0.03 -3.09
N VAL A 71 8.84 -1.15 -2.66
CA VAL A 71 8.59 -2.49 -3.20
C VAL A 71 7.67 -3.24 -2.24
N PHE A 72 6.41 -3.41 -2.63
CA PHE A 72 5.41 -3.94 -1.69
C PHE A 72 5.71 -5.33 -1.12
N PRO A 73 6.21 -6.33 -1.89
CA PRO A 73 6.59 -7.62 -1.32
C PRO A 73 7.65 -7.52 -0.21
N GLU A 74 8.61 -6.60 -0.36
CA GLU A 74 9.61 -6.34 0.67
C GLU A 74 8.97 -5.69 1.90
N LEU A 75 8.12 -4.69 1.70
CA LEU A 75 7.40 -4.00 2.79
C LEU A 75 6.48 -4.95 3.58
N ILE A 76 5.83 -5.93 2.93
CA ILE A 76 5.06 -6.98 3.62
C ILE A 76 5.95 -7.80 4.56
N GLY A 77 7.16 -8.16 4.10
CA GLY A 77 8.13 -8.88 4.91
C GLY A 77 8.56 -8.07 6.13
N LEU A 78 8.92 -6.79 5.92
CA LEU A 78 9.28 -5.87 7.01
C LEU A 78 8.11 -5.61 7.95
N ALA A 79 6.87 -5.67 7.47
CA ALA A 79 5.65 -5.51 8.27
C ALA A 79 5.36 -6.73 9.17
N GLY A 80 6.15 -7.80 9.08
CA GLY A 80 5.89 -9.05 9.81
C GLY A 80 4.66 -9.81 9.29
N LEU A 81 4.14 -9.43 8.11
CA LEU A 81 2.88 -9.94 7.57
C LEU A 81 3.04 -11.11 6.61
N ALA A 82 4.26 -11.58 6.33
CA ALA A 82 4.50 -12.58 5.29
C ALA A 82 3.69 -13.88 5.46
N ALA A 83 3.60 -14.43 6.68
CA ALA A 83 2.85 -15.65 6.96
C ALA A 83 1.33 -15.45 6.78
N GLU A 84 0.81 -14.36 7.34
CA GLU A 84 -0.60 -14.00 7.25
C GLU A 84 -1.02 -13.65 5.83
N PHE A 85 -0.16 -12.94 5.09
CA PHE A 85 -0.36 -12.62 3.69
C PHE A 85 -0.44 -13.88 2.83
N LYS A 86 0.46 -14.85 3.05
CA LYS A 86 0.42 -16.14 2.36
C LYS A 86 -0.91 -16.86 2.67
N ARG A 87 -1.26 -16.98 3.95
CA ARG A 87 -2.53 -17.60 4.39
C ARG A 87 -3.73 -16.94 3.71
N ARG A 88 -3.79 -15.61 3.68
CA ARG A 88 -4.87 -14.85 3.06
C ARG A 88 -4.98 -15.10 1.56
N LYS A 89 -3.85 -15.20 0.84
CA LYS A 89 -3.83 -15.53 -0.58
C LYS A 89 -4.31 -16.96 -0.87
N ASP A 90 -3.91 -17.91 -0.03
CA ASP A 90 -4.27 -19.32 -0.19
C ASP A 90 -5.78 -19.53 0.08
N GLU A 91 -6.35 -18.82 1.07
CA GLU A 91 -7.76 -18.92 1.44
C GLU A 91 -8.70 -18.12 0.53
N ASN A 92 -8.22 -17.04 -0.10
CA ASN A 92 -9.05 -16.11 -0.84
C ASN A 92 -8.47 -15.79 -2.23
N PRO A 93 -8.88 -16.53 -3.28
CA PRO A 93 -8.41 -16.31 -4.65
C PRO A 93 -8.69 -14.90 -5.18
N ALA A 94 -9.79 -14.26 -4.74
CA ALA A 94 -10.11 -12.90 -5.15
C ALA A 94 -9.16 -11.87 -4.53
N PHE A 95 -8.78 -12.05 -3.26
CA PHE A 95 -7.70 -11.26 -2.66
C PHE A 95 -6.38 -11.49 -3.40
N ALA A 96 -6.06 -12.73 -3.77
CA ALA A 96 -4.84 -13.04 -4.53
C ALA A 96 -4.82 -12.35 -5.90
N ALA A 97 -5.97 -12.27 -6.59
CA ALA A 97 -6.13 -11.55 -7.86
C ALA A 97 -6.00 -10.03 -7.67
N ASN A 98 -6.66 -9.47 -6.65
CA ASN A 98 -6.51 -8.05 -6.30
C ASN A 98 -5.06 -7.70 -5.99
N TRP A 99 -4.37 -8.54 -5.22
CA TRP A 99 -2.96 -8.36 -4.96
C TRP A 99 -2.11 -8.37 -6.23
N ALA A 100 -2.38 -9.28 -7.17
CA ALA A 100 -1.63 -9.35 -8.43
C ALA A 100 -1.70 -8.02 -9.20
N ILE A 101 -2.87 -7.36 -9.20
CA ILE A 101 -3.05 -6.02 -9.80
C ILE A 101 -2.26 -4.97 -9.02
N VAL A 102 -2.39 -4.94 -7.69
CA VAL A 102 -1.78 -3.92 -6.84
C VAL A 102 -0.24 -4.02 -6.85
N SER A 103 0.31 -5.22 -6.94
CA SER A 103 1.76 -5.45 -6.92
C SER A 103 2.51 -4.99 -8.18
N GLU A 104 1.78 -4.66 -9.25
CA GLU A 104 2.35 -4.06 -10.47
C GLU A 104 2.73 -2.57 -10.28
N TRP A 105 2.25 -1.94 -9.20
CA TRP A 105 2.55 -0.54 -8.94
C TRP A 105 4.00 -0.34 -8.52
N SER A 106 4.59 0.75 -9.00
CA SER A 106 5.86 1.30 -8.50
C SER A 106 5.80 2.84 -8.54
N PRO A 107 6.70 3.56 -7.87
CA PRO A 107 6.75 5.02 -7.97
C PRO A 107 7.02 5.54 -9.39
N ASP A 108 7.60 4.73 -10.26
CA ASP A 108 8.01 5.13 -11.62
C ASP A 108 6.82 5.29 -12.56
N VAL A 109 5.65 4.72 -12.21
CA VAL A 109 4.38 4.93 -12.95
C VAL A 109 3.97 6.40 -13.01
N ARG A 110 4.60 7.28 -12.21
CA ARG A 110 4.47 8.74 -12.32
C ARG A 110 4.92 9.31 -13.68
N TYR A 111 5.75 8.58 -14.42
CA TYR A 111 6.23 8.96 -15.75
C TYR A 111 5.43 8.28 -16.88
N GLU A 112 4.41 7.50 -16.53
CA GLU A 112 3.62 6.73 -17.47
C GLU A 112 2.22 7.34 -17.65
N GLN A 113 1.59 7.03 -18.78
CA GLN A 113 0.16 7.27 -18.96
C GLN A 113 -0.60 6.00 -18.63
N ARG A 114 -1.62 6.11 -17.78
CA ARG A 114 -2.53 5.01 -17.48
C ARG A 114 -3.90 5.30 -18.06
N ASP A 115 -4.45 4.28 -18.71
CA ASP A 115 -5.79 4.33 -19.26
C ASP A 115 -6.86 4.23 -18.15
N PRO A 116 -8.13 4.56 -18.44
CA PRO A 116 -9.21 4.52 -17.47
C PRO A 116 -9.41 3.14 -16.82
N MET A 117 -9.29 2.06 -17.59
CA MET A 117 -9.53 0.71 -17.11
C MET A 117 -8.45 0.31 -16.09
N SER A 118 -7.18 0.58 -16.40
CA SER A 118 -6.07 0.31 -15.47
C SER A 118 -6.23 1.04 -14.14
N ALA A 119 -6.62 2.32 -14.18
CA ALA A 119 -6.85 3.11 -12.97
C ALA A 119 -8.05 2.58 -12.15
N GLN A 120 -9.13 2.20 -12.82
CA GLN A 120 -10.30 1.63 -12.17
C GLN A 120 -10.01 0.27 -11.51
N LEU A 121 -9.33 -0.63 -12.22
CA LEU A 121 -8.95 -1.94 -11.71
C LEU A 121 -8.03 -1.82 -10.49
N MET A 122 -7.03 -0.94 -10.55
CA MET A 122 -6.14 -0.65 -9.42
C MET A 122 -6.94 -0.18 -8.20
N LEU A 123 -7.82 0.81 -8.38
CA LEU A 123 -8.58 1.36 -7.26
C LEU A 123 -9.55 0.32 -6.66
N GLN A 124 -10.25 -0.44 -7.50
CA GLN A 124 -11.13 -1.52 -7.06
C GLN A 124 -10.38 -2.59 -6.26
N ALA A 125 -9.23 -3.04 -6.76
CA ALA A 125 -8.39 -4.03 -6.07
C ALA A 125 -7.90 -3.54 -4.70
N ILE A 126 -7.78 -2.23 -4.51
CA ILE A 126 -7.37 -1.61 -3.26
C ILE A 126 -8.54 -1.46 -2.28
N ILE A 127 -9.70 -0.97 -2.74
CA ILE A 127 -10.79 -0.52 -1.85
C ILE A 127 -11.84 -1.57 -1.52
N GLU A 128 -11.89 -2.70 -2.25
CA GLU A 128 -12.96 -3.69 -2.09
C GLU A 128 -13.10 -4.11 -0.60
N PRO A 129 -14.27 -3.98 0.03
CA PRO A 129 -14.39 -4.08 1.49
C PRO A 129 -13.93 -5.42 2.10
N GLU A 130 -14.15 -6.55 1.42
CA GLU A 130 -13.86 -7.88 1.97
C GLU A 130 -12.53 -8.44 1.46
N ARG A 131 -12.10 -8.06 0.25
CA ARG A 131 -11.07 -8.70 -0.55
C ARG A 131 -10.04 -7.70 -1.04
N GLY A 132 -10.21 -6.42 -0.73
CA GLY A 132 -9.30 -5.35 -1.11
C GLY A 132 -8.00 -5.40 -0.29
N VAL A 133 -6.92 -4.97 -0.92
CA VAL A 133 -5.59 -4.98 -0.30
C VAL A 133 -5.51 -4.02 0.88
N LEU A 134 -6.08 -2.81 0.75
CA LEU A 134 -5.97 -1.82 1.82
C LEU A 134 -6.82 -2.19 3.04
N PRO A 135 -8.11 -2.60 2.94
CA PRO A 135 -8.87 -3.10 4.09
C PRO A 135 -8.17 -4.21 4.86
N TRP A 136 -7.51 -5.15 4.18
CA TRP A 136 -6.68 -6.17 4.83
C TRP A 136 -5.48 -5.56 5.56
N ILE A 137 -4.73 -4.64 4.95
CA ILE A 137 -3.64 -3.92 5.64
C ILE A 137 -4.17 -3.21 6.90
N LYS A 138 -5.37 -2.61 6.81
CA LYS A 138 -5.97 -1.87 7.92
C LYS A 138 -6.24 -2.73 9.16
N THR A 139 -6.30 -4.05 9.05
CA THR A 139 -6.49 -4.91 10.22
C THR A 139 -5.22 -5.10 11.06
N PHE A 140 -4.05 -4.70 10.54
CA PHE A 140 -2.75 -4.84 11.20
C PHE A 140 -2.11 -3.51 11.58
N TRP A 141 -2.59 -2.43 10.99
CA TRP A 141 -1.93 -1.13 11.07
C TRP A 141 -2.41 -0.27 12.20
#